data_AF-A0A7W1RXA4-F1
#
_entry.id   AF-A0A7W1RXA4-F1
#
_cell.length_a   1.000
_cell.length_b   1.000
_cell.length_c   1.000
_cell.angle_alpha   90.00
_cell.angle_beta   90.00
_cell.angle_gamma   90.00
#
_symmetry.space_group_name_H-M   'P 1'
#
loop_
_entity.id
_entity.type
_entity.pdbx_description
1 polymer ?
#
loop_
_entity_poly.entity_id
_entity_poly.type
_entity_poly.pdbx_seq_one_letter_code
_entity_poly.pdbx_strand_id
1 'polypeptide(L)'
;MRRATFISVSAAAALIVALLVGGSSAAARGPSPQLRAKEARAQAVIAQVGALDRRFEQVTEAWDGARVELSRTRVQLDRNRNALVVAERQSHRAQRRLQQRTVALYEGQTLTTIDVVVGSTSLGDMLDRLQAAHDVATSDALLVKSVTRAAERLRRTRAKLQGIAHARVVALSQLKTNRAQIGSMLAERRTLLASVQKEVATIRERDRRQQLALAAA
;
A
#
# COMPACT_ATOMS: atom_id res chain seq x y z
N MET A 1 -15.93 13.75 1.01
CA MET A 1 -15.82 15.18 0.65
C MET A 1 -14.56 15.76 1.26
N ARG A 2 -13.57 16.09 0.42
CA ARG A 2 -12.47 17.04 0.69
C ARG A 2 -11.69 17.17 -0.63
N ARG A 3 -12.04 18.22 -1.39
CA ARG A 3 -11.38 18.58 -2.65
C ARG A 3 -10.03 19.18 -2.29
N ALA A 4 -8.94 18.49 -2.59
CA ALA A 4 -7.61 19.07 -2.58
C ALA A 4 -7.40 19.75 -3.93
N THR A 5 -7.43 21.08 -3.89
CA THR A 5 -7.06 21.99 -4.97
C THR A 5 -5.62 21.73 -5.40
N PHE A 6 -5.46 21.17 -6.60
CA PHE A 6 -4.19 21.12 -7.31
C PHE A 6 -3.93 22.49 -7.92
N ILE A 7 -3.03 23.26 -7.30
CA ILE A 7 -2.48 24.47 -7.92
C ILE A 7 -1.38 24.01 -8.86
N SER A 8 -1.76 23.92 -10.13
CA SER A 8 -0.88 23.76 -11.28
C SER A 8 0.09 24.95 -11.38
N VAL A 9 1.34 24.75 -10.98
CA VAL A 9 2.45 25.68 -11.28
C VAL A 9 2.93 25.38 -12.70
N SER A 10 2.09 25.73 -13.69
CA SER A 10 2.39 25.65 -15.12
C SER A 10 1.92 26.93 -15.78
N ALA A 11 2.62 28.05 -15.57
CA ALA A 11 2.50 29.26 -16.39
C ALA A 11 3.45 30.36 -15.89
N ALA A 12 4.75 30.29 -16.23
CA ALA A 12 5.62 31.47 -16.14
C ALA A 12 6.91 31.28 -16.96
N ALA A 13 6.80 31.25 -18.29
CA ALA A 13 7.88 31.63 -19.22
C ALA A 13 7.40 31.52 -20.68
N ALA A 14 6.33 32.22 -21.04
CA ALA A 14 5.85 32.30 -22.42
C ALA A 14 5.34 33.72 -22.72
N LEU A 15 6.24 34.69 -22.63
CA LEU A 15 6.10 36.04 -23.19
C LEU A 15 7.49 36.66 -23.00
N ILE A 16 8.29 36.91 -24.03
CA ILE A 16 8.29 38.12 -24.85
C ILE A 16 9.25 37.83 -26.00
N VAL A 17 8.80 37.72 -27.25
CA VAL A 17 9.52 38.21 -28.45
C VAL A 17 8.48 38.36 -29.57
N ALA A 18 7.71 39.44 -29.51
CA ALA A 18 6.98 39.95 -30.65
C ALA A 18 6.80 41.45 -30.43
N LEU A 19 7.78 42.25 -30.90
CA LEU A 19 7.57 43.62 -31.38
C LEU A 19 8.91 44.19 -31.86
N LEU A 20 9.00 44.47 -33.16
CA LEU A 20 9.77 45.53 -33.84
C LEU A 20 10.12 45.06 -35.27
N VAL A 21 9.16 45.16 -36.18
CA VAL A 21 9.41 45.15 -37.63
C VAL A 21 9.15 46.57 -38.11
N GLY A 22 10.24 47.30 -38.36
CA GLY A 22 10.22 48.65 -38.91
C GLY A 22 11.64 49.19 -39.07
N GLY A 23 12.14 49.20 -40.30
CA GLY A 23 13.28 50.02 -40.73
C GLY A 23 14.62 49.31 -40.88
N SER A 24 15.13 49.31 -42.12
CA SER A 24 16.49 49.03 -42.56
C SER A 24 16.94 47.55 -42.61
N SER A 25 17.09 47.08 -43.85
CA SER A 25 17.71 45.81 -44.24
C SER A 25 19.20 45.76 -43.92
N ALA A 26 19.56 45.78 -42.64
CA ALA A 26 20.79 45.12 -42.20
C ALA A 26 20.44 43.64 -42.13
N ALA A 27 21.13 42.79 -42.91
CA ALA A 27 20.92 41.35 -42.88
C ALA A 27 21.16 40.84 -41.45
N ALA A 28 20.10 40.72 -40.66
CA ALA A 28 20.12 40.06 -39.38
C ALA A 28 20.42 38.59 -39.66
N ARG A 29 21.71 38.23 -39.67
CA ARG A 29 22.15 36.84 -39.70
C ARG A 29 21.42 36.16 -38.54
N GLY A 30 20.58 35.18 -38.88
CA GLY A 30 19.87 34.37 -37.91
C GLY A 30 20.82 33.73 -36.88
N PRO A 31 20.29 33.16 -35.79
CA PRO A 31 21.10 32.59 -34.71
C PRO A 31 22.17 31.64 -35.26
N SER A 32 23.38 31.74 -34.70
CA SER A 32 24.53 30.95 -35.18
C SER A 32 24.20 29.44 -35.16
N PRO A 33 24.78 28.63 -36.06
CA PRO A 33 24.60 27.18 -36.03
C PRO A 33 24.93 26.58 -34.65
N GLN A 34 25.92 27.14 -33.96
CA GLN A 34 26.31 26.74 -32.61
C GLN A 34 25.21 27.03 -31.57
N LEU A 35 24.58 28.21 -31.64
CA LEU A 35 23.46 28.57 -30.78
C LEU A 35 22.27 27.64 -30.98
N ARG A 36 21.86 27.41 -32.24
CA ARG A 36 20.75 26.50 -32.58
C ARG A 36 20.99 25.08 -32.07
N ALA A 37 22.22 24.55 -32.22
CA ALA A 37 22.57 23.23 -31.71
C ALA A 37 22.48 23.14 -30.18
N LYS A 38 22.90 24.17 -29.45
CA LYS A 38 22.81 24.21 -27.98
C LYS A 38 21.38 24.39 -27.48
N GLU A 39 20.56 25.19 -28.16
CA GLU A 39 19.12 25.32 -27.87
C GLU A 39 18.38 23.99 -28.09
N ALA A 40 18.67 23.29 -29.20
CA ALA A 40 18.12 21.96 -29.45
C ALA A 40 18.53 20.96 -28.36
N ARG A 41 19.79 21.01 -27.92
CA ARG A 41 20.27 20.19 -26.78
C ARG A 41 19.53 20.55 -25.49
N ALA A 42 19.28 21.82 -25.20
CA ALA A 42 18.53 22.25 -24.03
C ALA A 42 17.09 21.70 -24.06
N GLN A 43 16.40 21.80 -25.19
CA GLN A 43 15.06 21.23 -25.37
C GLN A 43 15.04 19.71 -25.17
N ALA A 44 16.05 19.00 -25.68
CA ALA A 44 16.18 17.56 -25.46
C ALA A 44 16.35 17.21 -23.97
N VAL A 45 17.14 17.99 -23.22
CA VAL A 45 17.29 17.78 -21.76
C VAL A 45 15.99 18.12 -21.02
N ILE A 46 15.26 19.17 -21.41
CA ILE A 46 13.94 19.49 -20.83
C ILE A 46 12.97 18.31 -21.01
N ALA A 47 12.92 17.72 -22.20
CA ALA A 47 12.09 16.56 -22.46
C ALA A 47 12.47 15.35 -21.58
N GLN A 48 13.77 15.12 -21.37
CA GLN A 48 14.27 14.07 -20.47
C GLN A 48 13.88 14.34 -19.01
N VAL A 49 14.02 15.58 -18.53
CA VAL A 49 13.61 15.97 -17.17
C VAL A 49 12.11 15.72 -16.98
N GLY A 50 11.27 16.18 -17.91
CA GLY A 50 9.82 15.97 -17.84
C GLY A 50 9.43 14.48 -17.87
N ALA A 51 10.16 13.64 -18.62
CA ALA A 51 9.93 12.19 -18.61
C ALA A 51 10.33 11.55 -17.27
N LEU A 52 11.44 11.98 -16.67
CA LEU A 52 11.89 11.50 -15.36
C LEU A 52 10.96 11.97 -14.25
N ASP A 53 10.47 13.21 -14.29
CA ASP A 53 9.49 13.75 -13.33
C ASP A 53 8.22 12.90 -13.31
N ARG A 54 7.62 12.61 -14.48
CA ARG A 54 6.43 11.74 -14.56
C ARG A 54 6.70 10.34 -14.00
N ARG A 55 7.86 9.76 -14.30
CA ARG A 55 8.24 8.44 -13.76
C ARG A 55 8.45 8.49 -12.24
N PHE A 56 9.00 9.58 -11.74
CA PHE A 56 9.22 9.82 -10.31
C PHE A 56 7.89 9.96 -9.55
N GLU A 57 6.92 10.66 -10.11
CA GLU A 57 5.56 10.76 -9.57
C GLU A 57 4.89 9.39 -9.51
N GLN A 58 4.90 8.64 -10.62
CA GLN A 58 4.32 7.29 -10.67
C GLN A 58 4.91 6.34 -9.62
N VAL A 59 6.24 6.32 -9.45
CA VAL A 59 6.87 5.46 -8.43
C VAL A 59 6.61 5.95 -7.01
N THR A 60 6.44 7.26 -6.81
CA THR A 60 6.08 7.84 -5.51
C THR A 60 4.66 7.46 -5.12
N GLU A 61 3.70 7.59 -6.04
CA GLU A 61 2.32 7.16 -5.83
C GLU A 61 2.23 5.64 -5.56
N ALA A 62 2.94 4.83 -6.34
CA ALA A 62 3.01 3.39 -6.12
C ALA A 62 3.59 3.05 -4.73
N TRP A 63 4.64 3.77 -4.31
CA TRP A 63 5.25 3.61 -2.99
C TRP A 63 4.28 3.98 -1.86
N ASP A 64 3.58 5.11 -1.96
CA ASP A 64 2.60 5.53 -0.96
C ASP A 64 1.40 4.57 -0.89
N GLY A 65 0.89 4.13 -2.05
CA GLY A 65 -0.13 3.09 -2.14
C GLY A 65 0.30 1.78 -1.46
N ALA A 66 1.53 1.33 -1.72
CA ALA A 66 2.09 0.13 -1.09
C ALA A 66 2.21 0.26 0.44
N ARG A 67 2.52 1.44 0.97
CA ARG A 67 2.54 1.70 2.43
C ARG A 67 1.17 1.59 3.05
N VAL A 68 0.16 2.18 2.41
CA VAL A 68 -1.24 2.09 2.86
C VAL A 68 -1.70 0.64 2.87
N GLU A 69 -1.40 -0.11 1.82
CA GLU A 69 -1.72 -1.54 1.74
C GLU A 69 -1.02 -2.36 2.82
N LEU A 70 0.27 -2.13 3.08
CA LEU A 70 0.99 -2.79 4.17
C LEU A 70 0.37 -2.48 5.53
N SER A 71 -0.01 -1.22 5.77
CA SER A 71 -0.71 -0.81 7.01
C SER A 71 -2.04 -1.55 7.17
N ARG A 72 -2.85 -1.64 6.11
CA ARG A 72 -4.11 -2.40 6.10
C ARG A 72 -3.89 -3.88 6.43
N THR A 73 -2.88 -4.53 5.86
CA THR A 73 -2.54 -5.92 6.19
C THR A 73 -2.17 -6.08 7.66
N ARG A 74 -1.38 -5.15 8.21
CA ARG A 74 -0.98 -5.19 9.63
C ARG A 74 -2.21 -5.11 10.55
N VAL A 75 -3.12 -4.18 10.27
CA VAL A 75 -4.38 -4.08 11.01
C VAL A 75 -5.22 -5.36 10.92
N GLN A 76 -5.31 -5.98 9.74
CA GLN A 76 -6.01 -7.26 9.58
C GLN A 76 -5.34 -8.39 10.38
N LEU A 77 -4.01 -8.39 10.42
CA LEU A 77 -3.21 -9.38 11.14
C LEU A 77 -3.41 -9.24 12.66
N ASP A 78 -3.49 -8.02 13.19
CA ASP A 78 -3.77 -7.77 14.61
C ASP A 78 -5.21 -8.11 14.99
N ARG A 79 -6.19 -7.82 14.12
CA ARG A 79 -7.57 -8.28 14.32
C ARG A 79 -7.66 -9.81 14.32
N ASN A 80 -6.98 -10.46 13.39
CA ASN A 80 -6.95 -11.92 13.30
C ASN A 80 -6.24 -12.56 14.52
N ARG A 81 -5.15 -11.94 15.01
CA ARG A 81 -4.49 -12.31 16.28
C ARG A 81 -5.47 -12.34 17.44
N ASN A 82 -6.20 -11.24 17.64
CA ASN A 82 -7.14 -11.13 18.74
C ASN A 82 -8.29 -12.14 18.61
N ALA A 83 -8.83 -12.29 17.40
CA ALA A 83 -9.87 -13.28 17.13
C ALA A 83 -9.39 -14.71 17.40
N LEU A 84 -8.13 -15.03 17.05
CA LEU A 84 -7.56 -16.35 17.27
C LEU A 84 -7.44 -16.66 18.77
N VAL A 85 -6.91 -15.72 19.57
CA VAL A 85 -6.80 -15.88 21.03
C VAL A 85 -8.18 -16.12 21.66
N VAL A 86 -9.20 -15.39 21.21
CA VAL A 86 -10.57 -15.58 21.69
C VAL A 86 -11.10 -16.97 21.30
N ALA A 87 -10.92 -17.39 20.05
CA ALA A 87 -11.36 -18.69 19.56
C ALA A 87 -10.67 -19.85 20.28
N GLU A 88 -9.37 -19.74 20.56
CA GLU A 88 -8.60 -20.74 21.32
C GLU A 88 -9.11 -20.86 22.77
N ARG A 89 -9.35 -19.73 23.44
CA ARG A 89 -9.94 -19.73 24.79
C ARG A 89 -11.35 -20.34 24.81
N GLN A 90 -12.17 -20.03 23.81
CA GLN A 90 -13.51 -20.60 23.67
C GLN A 90 -13.46 -22.11 23.43
N SER A 91 -12.51 -22.57 22.59
CA SER A 91 -12.29 -24.00 22.35
C SER A 91 -11.93 -24.75 23.63
N HIS A 92 -10.96 -24.25 24.39
CA HIS A 92 -10.59 -24.87 25.66
C HIS A 92 -11.74 -24.89 26.68
N ARG A 93 -12.55 -23.83 26.74
CA ARG A 93 -13.74 -23.80 27.62
C ARG A 93 -14.80 -24.82 27.17
N ALA A 94 -15.05 -24.93 25.87
CA ALA A 94 -15.99 -25.90 25.33
C ALA A 94 -15.52 -27.34 25.56
N GLN A 95 -14.23 -27.62 25.38
CA GLN A 95 -13.62 -28.93 25.66
C GLN A 95 -13.78 -29.33 27.13
N ARG A 96 -13.51 -28.41 28.07
CA ARG A 96 -13.68 -28.68 29.51
C ARG A 96 -15.13 -28.96 29.88
N ARG A 97 -16.09 -28.21 29.35
CA ARG A 97 -17.53 -28.45 29.60
C ARG A 97 -17.97 -29.81 29.08
N LEU A 98 -17.53 -30.17 27.87
CA LEU A 98 -17.81 -31.49 27.30
C LEU A 98 -17.25 -32.60 28.20
N GLN A 99 -15.98 -32.50 28.64
CA GLN A 99 -15.35 -33.45 29.56
C GLN A 99 -16.13 -33.60 30.87
N GLN A 100 -16.48 -32.48 31.52
CA GLN A 100 -17.25 -32.48 32.77
C GLN A 100 -18.61 -33.17 32.61
N ARG A 101 -19.31 -32.92 31.50
CA ARG A 101 -20.59 -33.56 31.20
C ARG A 101 -20.46 -35.04 30.86
N THR A 102 -19.43 -35.44 30.12
CA THR A 102 -19.16 -36.87 29.86
C THR A 102 -18.91 -37.63 31.15
N VAL A 103 -18.14 -37.06 32.09
CA VAL A 103 -17.91 -37.66 33.41
C VAL A 103 -19.21 -37.75 34.20
N ALA A 104 -19.98 -36.66 34.29
CA ALA A 104 -21.25 -36.64 35.02
C ALA A 104 -22.30 -37.62 34.45
N LEU A 105 -22.33 -37.83 33.13
CA LEU A 105 -23.17 -38.85 32.49
C LEU A 105 -22.77 -40.27 32.92
N TYR A 106 -21.47 -40.55 33.01
CA TYR A 106 -20.96 -41.87 33.38
C TYR A 106 -21.12 -42.17 34.88
N GLU A 107 -20.85 -41.17 35.73
CA GLU A 107 -21.04 -41.26 37.19
C GLU A 107 -22.53 -41.29 37.58
N GLY A 108 -23.37 -40.52 36.87
CA GLY A 108 -24.82 -40.52 37.08
C GLY A 108 -25.48 -41.87 36.74
N GLN A 109 -24.95 -42.60 35.76
CA GLN A 109 -25.39 -43.97 35.44
C GLN A 109 -24.98 -45.00 36.50
N THR A 110 -23.94 -44.72 37.30
CA THR A 110 -23.49 -45.63 38.36
C THR A 110 -24.20 -45.40 39.70
N LEU A 111 -24.68 -44.18 39.98
CA LEU A 111 -25.47 -43.85 41.18
C LEU A 111 -26.92 -44.36 41.12
N THR A 112 -27.49 -44.55 39.92
CA THR A 112 -28.86 -45.05 39.72
C THR A 112 -29.06 -46.52 40.08
N THR A 113 -27.99 -47.29 40.31
CA THR A 113 -28.09 -48.73 40.59
C THR A 113 -28.39 -49.04 42.06
N ILE A 114 -28.30 -48.06 42.98
CA ILE A 114 -28.47 -48.31 44.43
C ILE A 114 -29.58 -47.45 45.10
N ASP A 115 -29.92 -46.26 44.59
CA ASP A 115 -30.85 -45.34 45.29
C ASP A 115 -32.35 -45.52 44.97
N VAL A 116 -32.72 -46.40 44.01
CA VAL A 116 -34.09 -46.48 43.43
C VAL A 116 -34.84 -47.76 43.84
N VAL A 117 -34.64 -48.26 45.06
CA VAL A 117 -35.45 -49.38 45.55
C VAL A 117 -36.80 -48.92 46.12
N VAL A 118 -37.00 -47.67 46.59
CA VAL A 118 -38.25 -47.34 47.34
C VAL A 118 -38.88 -45.92 47.16
N GLY A 119 -38.23 -44.88 46.64
CA GLY A 119 -38.73 -43.50 46.90
C GLY A 119 -38.84 -42.54 45.70
N SER A 120 -39.95 -42.60 44.95
CA SER A 120 -40.53 -41.51 44.13
C SER A 120 -39.60 -40.68 43.21
N THR A 121 -39.49 -41.09 41.95
CA THR A 121 -39.80 -40.28 40.74
C THR A 121 -39.93 -41.29 39.59
N SER A 122 -40.83 -41.07 38.64
CA SER A 122 -41.25 -42.14 37.71
C SER A 122 -40.11 -42.59 36.78
N LEU A 123 -40.18 -43.82 36.25
CA LEU A 123 -39.24 -44.30 35.22
C LEU A 123 -39.19 -43.35 34.00
N GLY A 124 -40.29 -42.67 33.69
CA GLY A 124 -40.36 -41.65 32.64
C GLY A 124 -39.50 -40.42 32.91
N ASP A 125 -39.54 -39.88 34.14
CA ASP A 125 -38.72 -38.72 34.53
C ASP A 125 -37.22 -39.01 34.42
N MET A 126 -36.81 -40.26 34.68
CA MET A 126 -35.41 -40.69 34.52
C MET A 126 -35.00 -40.74 33.04
N LEU A 127 -35.87 -41.26 32.17
CA LEU A 127 -35.62 -41.33 30.73
C LEU A 127 -35.54 -39.93 30.09
N ASP A 128 -36.43 -39.02 30.47
CA ASP A 128 -36.42 -37.63 29.99
C ASP A 128 -35.14 -36.89 30.39
N ARG A 129 -34.65 -37.11 31.62
CA ARG A 129 -33.37 -36.54 32.10
C ARG A 129 -32.18 -37.10 31.34
N LEU A 130 -32.17 -38.40 31.04
CA LEU A 130 -31.10 -39.04 30.27
C LEU A 130 -31.08 -38.54 28.82
N GLN A 131 -32.24 -38.45 28.19
CA GLN A 131 -32.41 -37.90 26.83
C GLN A 131 -31.90 -36.45 26.77
N ALA A 132 -32.36 -35.59 27.71
CA ALA A 132 -31.93 -34.21 27.78
C ALA A 132 -30.41 -34.08 27.98
N ALA A 133 -29.81 -34.94 28.81
CA ALA A 133 -28.36 -34.93 29.03
C ALA A 133 -27.58 -35.39 27.78
N HIS A 134 -28.11 -36.35 27.03
CA HIS A 134 -27.54 -36.79 25.75
C HIS A 134 -27.59 -35.68 24.68
N ASP A 135 -28.72 -35.02 24.51
CA ASP A 135 -28.90 -33.92 23.54
C ASP A 135 -27.93 -32.76 23.83
N VAL A 136 -27.79 -32.44 25.11
CA VAL A 136 -26.87 -31.42 25.60
C VAL A 136 -25.41 -31.79 25.35
N ALA A 137 -25.00 -33.05 25.57
CA ALA A 137 -23.66 -33.53 25.27
C ALA A 137 -23.35 -33.49 23.76
N THR A 138 -24.34 -33.85 22.93
CA THR A 138 -24.24 -33.74 21.47
C THR A 138 -24.05 -32.29 21.03
N SER A 139 -24.84 -31.36 21.60
CA SER A 139 -24.69 -29.92 21.36
C SER A 139 -23.30 -29.41 21.73
N ASP A 140 -22.74 -29.83 22.87
CA ASP A 140 -21.39 -29.46 23.29
C ASP A 140 -20.32 -29.99 22.33
N ALA A 141 -20.46 -31.23 21.85
CA ALA A 141 -19.55 -31.80 20.86
C ALA A 141 -19.57 -31.01 19.53
N LEU A 142 -20.76 -30.62 19.08
CA LEU A 142 -20.92 -29.74 17.91
C LEU A 142 -20.29 -28.36 18.14
N LEU A 143 -20.46 -27.78 19.33
CA LEU A 143 -19.84 -26.53 19.72
C LEU A 143 -18.31 -26.63 19.67
N VAL A 144 -17.71 -27.65 20.29
CA VAL A 144 -16.25 -27.90 20.27
C VAL A 144 -15.72 -28.00 18.83
N LYS A 145 -16.43 -28.75 17.97
CA LYS A 145 -16.08 -28.88 16.55
C LYS A 145 -16.13 -27.54 15.83
N SER A 146 -17.15 -26.73 16.07
CA SER A 146 -17.32 -25.42 15.43
C SER A 146 -16.22 -24.42 15.83
N VAL A 147 -15.90 -24.31 17.12
CA VAL A 147 -14.88 -23.38 17.63
C VAL A 147 -13.47 -23.81 17.24
N THR A 148 -13.21 -25.12 17.19
CA THR A 148 -11.93 -25.66 16.70
C THR A 148 -11.75 -25.34 15.21
N ARG A 149 -12.78 -25.56 14.39
CA ARG A 149 -12.75 -25.20 12.96
C ARG A 149 -12.56 -23.70 12.75
N ALA A 150 -13.18 -22.85 13.58
CA ALA A 150 -12.99 -21.41 13.55
C ALA A 150 -11.54 -21.00 13.89
N ALA A 151 -10.96 -21.58 14.95
CA ALA A 151 -9.56 -21.35 15.32
C ALA A 151 -8.60 -21.75 14.18
N GLU A 152 -8.81 -22.93 13.58
CA GLU A 152 -8.03 -23.40 12.43
C GLU A 152 -8.14 -22.47 11.21
N ARG A 153 -9.34 -21.98 10.90
CA ARG A 153 -9.54 -20.99 9.82
C ARG A 153 -8.79 -19.70 10.12
N LEU A 154 -8.79 -19.23 11.38
CA LEU A 154 -8.08 -18.03 11.79
C LEU A 154 -6.56 -18.22 11.68
N ARG A 155 -6.01 -19.36 12.09
CA ARG A 155 -4.58 -19.71 11.93
C ARG A 155 -4.15 -19.70 10.45
N ARG A 156 -4.92 -20.34 9.57
CA ARG A 156 -4.64 -20.31 8.12
C ARG A 156 -4.70 -18.90 7.54
N THR A 157 -5.70 -18.11 7.96
CA THR A 157 -5.83 -16.71 7.54
C THR A 157 -4.62 -15.88 8.00
N ARG A 158 -4.16 -16.08 9.23
CA ARG A 158 -2.96 -15.44 9.75
C ARG A 158 -1.73 -15.74 8.90
N ALA A 159 -1.47 -17.02 8.61
CA ALA A 159 -0.32 -17.45 7.83
C ALA A 159 -0.34 -16.82 6.43
N LYS A 160 -1.52 -16.79 5.79
CA LYS A 160 -1.72 -16.08 4.52
C LYS A 160 -1.41 -14.58 4.63
N LEU A 161 -1.93 -13.91 5.65
CA LEU A 161 -1.68 -12.47 5.87
C LEU A 161 -0.21 -12.17 6.17
N GLN A 162 0.50 -13.06 6.87
CA GLN A 162 1.94 -12.95 7.12
C GLN A 162 2.74 -13.05 5.81
N GLY A 163 2.42 -14.02 4.95
CA GLY A 163 3.03 -14.13 3.62
C GLY A 163 2.79 -12.89 2.76
N ILE A 164 1.55 -12.37 2.74
CA ILE A 164 1.19 -11.13 2.05
C ILE A 164 1.97 -9.94 2.61
N ALA A 165 2.07 -9.81 3.94
CA ALA A 165 2.81 -8.71 4.58
C ALA A 165 4.30 -8.75 4.22
N HIS A 166 4.91 -9.93 4.21
CA HIS A 166 6.31 -10.10 3.82
C HIS A 166 6.53 -9.67 2.36
N ALA A 167 5.71 -10.18 1.43
CA ALA A 167 5.78 -9.78 0.02
C ALA A 167 5.61 -8.25 -0.16
N ARG A 168 4.70 -7.63 0.59
CA ARG A 168 4.49 -6.17 0.57
C ARG A 168 5.70 -5.38 1.08
N VAL A 169 6.38 -5.87 2.13
CA VAL A 169 7.61 -5.24 2.63
C VAL A 169 8.72 -5.28 1.57
N VAL A 170 8.88 -6.41 0.87
CA VAL A 170 9.86 -6.55 -0.22
C VAL A 170 9.51 -5.62 -1.39
N ALA A 171 8.25 -5.58 -1.81
CA ALA A 171 7.81 -4.66 -2.88
C ALA A 171 8.04 -3.19 -2.48
N LEU A 172 7.79 -2.84 -1.22
CA LEU A 172 8.01 -1.48 -0.71
C LEU A 172 9.49 -1.08 -0.73
N SER A 173 10.40 -2.00 -0.39
CA SER A 173 11.84 -1.72 -0.44
C SER A 173 12.32 -1.52 -1.88
N GLN A 174 11.85 -2.33 -2.83
CA GLN A 174 12.14 -2.17 -4.26
C GLN A 174 11.65 -0.82 -4.78
N LEU A 175 10.42 -0.43 -4.46
CA LEU A 175 9.86 0.88 -4.83
C LEU A 175 10.66 2.04 -4.23
N LYS A 176 11.09 1.92 -2.96
CA LYS A 176 11.94 2.92 -2.31
C LYS A 176 13.28 3.10 -3.05
N THR A 177 13.92 1.99 -3.43
CA THR A 177 15.18 2.02 -4.19
C THR A 177 14.99 2.65 -5.57
N ASN A 178 13.98 2.23 -6.32
CA ASN A 178 13.68 2.76 -7.64
C ASN A 178 13.38 4.27 -7.58
N ARG A 179 12.60 4.71 -6.58
CA ARG A 179 12.34 6.13 -6.32
C ARG A 179 13.64 6.91 -6.07
N ALA A 180 14.55 6.39 -5.24
CA ALA A 180 15.83 7.04 -4.98
C ALA A 180 16.70 7.14 -6.24
N GLN A 181 16.75 6.08 -7.05
CA GLN A 181 17.50 6.06 -8.31
C GLN A 181 16.97 7.10 -9.31
N ILE A 182 15.65 7.13 -9.54
CA ILE A 182 15.03 8.12 -10.42
C ILE A 182 15.24 9.54 -9.87
N GLY A 183 15.16 9.72 -8.55
CA GLY A 183 15.46 11.00 -7.90
C GLY A 183 16.90 11.48 -8.17
N SER A 184 17.90 10.60 -8.12
CA SER A 184 19.29 10.93 -8.48
C SER A 184 19.41 11.34 -9.95
N MET A 185 18.84 10.53 -10.86
CA MET A 185 18.86 10.82 -12.30
C MET A 185 18.21 12.17 -12.60
N LEU A 186 17.11 12.49 -11.91
CA LEU A 186 16.40 13.75 -12.07
C LEU A 186 17.26 14.94 -11.59
N ALA A 187 17.92 14.82 -10.44
CA ALA A 187 18.83 15.84 -9.93
C ALA A 187 20.00 16.09 -10.90
N GLU A 188 20.63 15.02 -11.39
CA GLU A 188 21.71 15.09 -12.39
C GLU A 188 21.24 15.80 -13.67
N ARG A 189 20.06 15.45 -14.19
CA ARG A 189 19.51 16.06 -15.41
C ARG A 189 19.13 17.53 -15.23
N ARG A 190 18.63 17.92 -14.06
CA ARG A 190 18.35 19.33 -13.73
C ARG A 190 19.63 20.16 -13.67
N THR A 191 20.70 19.62 -13.08
CA THR A 191 22.02 20.26 -13.08
C THR A 191 22.57 20.41 -14.51
N LEU A 192 22.45 19.36 -15.34
CA LEU A 192 22.83 19.43 -16.74
C LEU A 192 22.04 20.50 -17.50
N LEU A 193 20.72 20.58 -17.27
CA LEU A 193 19.86 21.58 -17.90
C LEU A 193 20.33 23.01 -17.56
N ALA A 194 20.57 23.28 -16.27
CA ALA A 194 21.06 24.58 -15.82
C ALA A 194 22.41 24.95 -16.46
N SER A 195 23.32 23.98 -16.57
CA SER A 195 24.61 24.17 -17.25
C SER A 195 24.43 24.53 -18.73
N VAL A 196 23.61 23.75 -19.47
CA VAL A 196 23.34 24.01 -20.89
C VAL A 196 22.65 25.36 -21.10
N GLN A 197 21.70 25.74 -20.23
CA GLN A 197 21.04 27.05 -20.30
C GLN A 197 22.02 28.21 -20.10
N LYS A 198 22.97 28.07 -19.17
CA LYS A 198 24.04 29.06 -18.97
C LYS A 198 24.94 29.19 -20.20
N GLU A 199 25.30 28.07 -20.83
CA GLU A 199 26.08 28.08 -22.08
C GLU A 199 25.32 28.76 -23.22
N VAL A 200 24.02 28.46 -23.38
CA VAL A 200 23.15 29.11 -24.38
C VAL A 200 23.12 30.62 -24.17
N ALA A 201 22.93 31.09 -22.93
CA ALA A 201 22.94 32.52 -22.62
C ALA A 201 24.28 33.18 -22.98
N THR A 202 25.40 32.52 -22.68
CA THR A 202 26.74 33.01 -23.01
C THR A 202 26.94 33.13 -24.53
N ILE A 203 26.51 32.13 -25.30
CA ILE A 203 26.63 32.13 -26.76
C ILE A 203 25.75 33.23 -27.36
N ARG A 204 24.51 33.39 -26.90
CA ARG A 204 23.60 34.44 -27.36
C ARG A 204 24.19 35.84 -27.19
N GLU A 205 24.79 36.12 -26.03
CA GLU A 205 25.40 37.42 -25.78
C GLU A 205 26.65 37.65 -26.65
N ARG A 206 27.46 36.61 -26.89
CA ARG A 206 28.60 36.70 -27.82
C ARG A 206 28.14 36.99 -29.25
N ASP A 207 27.15 36.26 -29.75
CA ASP A 207 26.60 36.45 -31.10
C ASP A 207 26.03 37.87 -31.25
N ARG A 208 25.30 38.38 -30.23
CA ARG A 208 24.75 39.73 -30.21
C ARG A 208 25.83 40.80 -30.30
N ARG A 209 26.92 40.67 -29.53
CA ARG A 209 28.05 41.62 -29.58
C ARG A 209 28.73 41.64 -30.95
N GLN A 210 28.92 40.48 -31.56
CA GLN A 210 29.50 40.38 -32.91
C GLN A 210 28.60 41.05 -33.95
N GLN A 211 27.29 40.85 -33.88
CA GLN A 211 26.33 41.50 -34.78
C GLN A 211 26.35 43.02 -34.64
N LEU A 212 26.39 43.54 -33.41
CA LEU A 212 26.48 44.99 -33.16
C LEU A 212 27.79 45.58 -33.70
N ALA A 213 28.92 44.88 -33.52
CA ALA A 213 30.22 45.31 -34.05
C ALA A 213 30.23 45.34 -35.58
N LEU A 214 29.64 44.34 -36.24
CA LEU A 214 29.52 44.30 -37.70
C LEU A 214 28.53 45.33 -38.26
N ALA A 215 27.55 45.77 -37.48
CA ALA A 215 26.61 46.82 -37.88
C ALA A 215 27.16 48.24 -37.65
N ALA A 216 28.18 48.38 -36.80
CA ALA A 216 28.85 49.64 -36.50
C ALA A 216 30.12 49.89 -37.34
N ALA A 217 30.59 48.87 -38.08
CA ALA A 217 31.72 48.91 -39.01
C ALA A 217 31.23 49.15 -40.44
#